data_AF-A0A527YT96-F1
#
_entry.id   AF-A0A527YT96-F1
#
_cell.length_a   1.000
_cell.length_b   1.000
_cell.length_c   1.000
_cell.angle_alpha   90.00
_cell.angle_beta   90.00
_cell.angle_gamma   90.00
#
_symmetry.space_group_name_H-M   'P 1'
#
loop_
_entity.id
_entity.type
_entity.pdbx_description
1 polymer ?
#
loop_
_entity_poly.entity_id
_entity_poly.type
_entity_poly.pdbx_seq_one_letter_code
_entity_poly.pdbx_strand_id
1 'polypeptide(L)'
;GGDIDKVLAVLKDNAINAGAIWITHGHIDHAGGAMELKEALGIEIIGPHEADRPLLANLEKQAKHYGITDPVRNCVPDRFLSEGDSVSFGQHAFEVLHCPGHAPGHVVYYNR
;
A
#
# COMPACT_ATOMS: atom_id res chain seq x y z
N GLY A 1 7.85 -1.86 -2.23
CA GLY A 1 7.60 -2.30 -0.85
C GLY A 1 8.82 -3.05 -0.37
N GLY A 2 9.44 -2.60 0.72
CA GLY A 2 10.60 -3.24 1.37
C GLY A 2 11.67 -2.24 1.82
N ASP A 3 12.04 -1.30 0.95
CA ASP A 3 13.09 -0.30 1.23
C ASP A 3 12.59 0.88 2.10
N ILE A 4 12.13 0.60 3.33
CA ILE A 4 11.54 1.60 4.25
C ILE A 4 12.51 2.76 4.52
N ASP A 5 13.76 2.44 4.83
CA ASP A 5 14.78 3.46 5.13
C ASP A 5 14.98 4.45 4.00
N LYS A 6 14.95 3.99 2.74
CA LYS A 6 15.05 4.86 1.56
C LYS A 6 13.84 5.78 1.44
N VAL A 7 12.64 5.24 1.67
CA VAL A 7 11.40 6.03 1.65
C VAL A 7 11.44 7.11 2.73
N LEU A 8 11.78 6.75 3.97
CA LEU A 8 11.87 7.69 5.09
C LEU A 8 12.95 8.76 4.87
N ALA A 9 14.11 8.38 4.32
CA ALA A 9 15.18 9.31 3.96
C ALA A 9 14.69 10.32 2.90
N VAL A 10 14.03 9.86 1.84
CA VAL A 10 13.49 10.74 0.79
C VAL A 10 12.45 11.70 1.35
N LEU A 11 11.53 11.24 2.21
CA LEU A 11 10.54 12.10 2.85
C LEU A 11 11.22 13.21 3.68
N LYS A 12 12.21 12.82 4.49
CA LYS A 12 12.97 13.75 5.34
C LYS A 12 13.77 14.76 4.51
N ASP A 13 14.56 14.30 3.54
CA ASP A 13 15.49 15.12 2.77
C ASP A 13 14.75 16.15 1.89
N ASN A 14 13.50 15.86 1.52
CA ASN A 14 12.66 16.75 0.72
C ASN A 14 11.63 17.53 1.55
N ALA A 15 11.67 17.42 2.89
CA ALA A 15 10.68 18.02 3.79
C ALA A 15 9.22 17.69 3.42
N ILE A 16 8.98 16.46 2.96
CA ILE A 16 7.65 15.99 2.56
C ILE A 16 6.95 15.37 3.78
N ASN A 17 5.73 15.84 4.07
CA ASN A 17 4.85 15.22 5.05
C ASN A 17 3.86 14.29 4.33
N ALA A 18 4.03 12.97 4.47
CA ALA A 18 3.13 11.99 3.90
C ALA A 18 1.82 11.92 4.71
N GLY A 19 0.66 11.96 4.04
CA GLY A 19 -0.65 11.93 4.70
C GLY A 19 -1.28 10.53 4.83
N ALA A 20 -0.97 9.63 3.89
CA ALA A 20 -1.47 8.25 3.87
C ALA A 20 -0.58 7.37 2.99
N ILE A 21 -0.70 6.05 3.16
CA ILE A 21 -0.08 5.02 2.33
C ILE A 21 -1.17 4.42 1.46
N TRP A 22 -1.06 4.59 0.14
CA TRP A 22 -2.04 4.02 -0.80
C TRP A 22 -1.49 2.74 -1.43
N ILE A 23 -2.21 1.63 -1.32
CA ILE A 23 -1.82 0.33 -1.87
C ILE A 23 -2.58 0.05 -3.15
N THR A 24 -1.88 -0.39 -4.20
CA THR A 24 -2.49 -0.79 -5.48
C THR A 24 -2.99 -2.23 -5.46
N HIS A 25 -2.21 -3.17 -4.93
CA HIS A 25 -2.58 -4.58 -4.76
C HIS A 25 -1.71 -5.30 -3.71
N GLY A 26 -2.08 -6.52 -3.34
CA GLY A 26 -1.56 -7.27 -2.19
C GLY A 26 -0.29 -8.12 -2.41
N HIS A 27 0.53 -7.83 -3.42
CA HIS A 27 1.83 -8.49 -3.57
C HIS A 27 2.90 -7.88 -2.65
N ILE A 28 3.87 -8.70 -2.26
CA ILE A 28 4.91 -8.34 -1.30
C ILE A 28 5.77 -7.14 -1.71
N ASP A 29 6.11 -7.03 -2.97
CA ASP A 29 6.87 -5.91 -3.53
C ASP A 29 6.04 -4.62 -3.59
N HIS A 30 4.73 -4.68 -3.34
CA HIS A 30 3.86 -3.51 -3.21
C HIS A 30 3.52 -3.20 -1.74
N ALA A 31 3.09 -4.21 -0.98
CA ALA A 31 2.51 -4.05 0.36
C ALA A 31 3.43 -4.50 1.52
N GLY A 32 4.56 -5.16 1.23
CA GLY A 32 5.39 -5.83 2.25
C GLY A 32 5.96 -4.91 3.35
N GLY A 33 6.15 -3.62 3.05
CA GLY A 33 6.62 -2.62 4.01
C GLY A 33 5.52 -1.75 4.61
N ALA A 34 4.25 -1.93 4.21
CA ALA A 34 3.20 -0.94 4.51
C ALA A 34 2.95 -0.76 6.02
N MET A 35 2.92 -1.86 6.79
CA MET A 35 2.68 -1.80 8.23
C MET A 35 3.80 -1.09 9.00
N GLU A 36 5.05 -1.35 8.62
CA GLU A 36 6.21 -0.68 9.23
C GLU A 36 6.23 0.81 8.89
N LEU A 37 5.96 1.16 7.64
CA LEU A 37 5.88 2.56 7.22
C LEU A 37 4.76 3.31 7.95
N LYS A 38 3.60 2.66 8.14
CA LYS A 38 2.49 3.19 8.92
C LYS A 38 2.89 3.50 10.35
N GLU A 39 3.58 2.58 11.02
CA GLU A 39 4.03 2.80 12.41
C GLU A 39 5.08 3.91 12.50
N ALA A 40 6.01 3.96 11.55
CA ALA A 40 7.05 4.99 11.51
C ALA A 40 6.49 6.41 11.29
N LEU A 41 5.42 6.53 10.50
CA LEU A 41 4.84 7.83 10.11
C LEU A 41 3.55 8.20 10.87
N GLY A 42 2.90 7.23 11.53
CA GLY A 42 1.63 7.44 12.22
C GLY A 42 0.45 7.75 11.29
N ILE A 43 0.44 7.18 10.07
CA ILE A 43 -0.55 7.47 9.02
C ILE A 43 -1.33 6.23 8.57
N GLU A 44 -2.48 6.45 7.95
CA GLU A 44 -3.38 5.39 7.51
C GLU A 44 -2.87 4.65 6.26
N ILE A 45 -3.18 3.36 6.17
CA ILE A 45 -3.08 2.55 4.96
C ILE A 45 -4.45 2.49 4.30
N ILE A 46 -4.53 2.93 3.05
CA ILE A 46 -5.75 2.98 2.25
C ILE A 46 -5.57 2.10 1.01
N GLY A 47 -6.60 1.32 0.69
CA GLY A 47 -6.59 0.38 -0.42
C GLY A 47 -5.85 -0.91 -0.08
N PRO A 48 -5.85 -1.89 -1.00
CA PRO A 48 -6.49 -1.88 -2.30
C PRO A 48 -7.99 -2.26 -2.16
N HIS A 49 -8.58 -2.94 -3.15
CA HIS A 49 -9.94 -3.47 -3.03
C HIS A 49 -9.98 -4.68 -2.07
N GLU A 50 -11.12 -4.91 -1.40
CA GLU A 50 -11.28 -5.97 -0.39
C GLU A 50 -10.98 -7.38 -0.94
N ALA A 51 -11.17 -7.60 -2.24
CA ALA A 51 -10.83 -8.86 -2.90
C ALA A 51 -9.35 -9.27 -2.76
N ASP A 52 -8.46 -8.33 -2.42
CA ASP A 52 -7.04 -8.58 -2.16
C ASP A 52 -6.70 -8.91 -0.70
N ARG A 53 -7.71 -8.89 0.19
CA ARG A 53 -7.54 -9.28 1.60
C ARG A 53 -6.78 -10.62 1.76
N PRO A 54 -7.04 -11.68 0.98
CA PRO A 54 -6.28 -12.93 1.09
C PRO A 54 -4.79 -12.78 0.74
N LEU A 55 -4.43 -11.92 -0.22
CA LEU A 55 -3.04 -11.67 -0.60
C LEU A 55 -2.30 -10.88 0.49
N LEU A 56 -2.94 -9.84 1.03
CA LEU A 56 -2.41 -9.03 2.12
C LEU A 56 -2.21 -9.83 3.41
N ALA A 57 -3.11 -10.77 3.70
CA ALA A 57 -3.00 -11.71 4.82
C ALA A 57 -1.96 -12.81 4.61
N ASN A 58 -1.30 -12.85 3.46
CA ASN A 58 -0.33 -13.88 3.08
C ASN A 58 1.06 -13.31 2.79
N LEU A 59 1.33 -12.02 3.06
CA LEU A 59 2.61 -11.37 2.79
C LEU A 59 3.77 -12.03 3.51
N GLU A 60 3.59 -12.46 4.76
CA GLU A 60 4.61 -13.22 5.51
C GLU A 60 5.00 -14.53 4.82
N LYS A 61 4.04 -15.21 4.20
CA LYS A 61 4.31 -16.43 3.44
C LYS A 61 4.97 -16.12 2.10
N GLN A 62 4.56 -15.03 1.43
CA GLN A 62 5.22 -14.54 0.22
C GLN A 62 6.71 -14.26 0.50
N ALA A 63 7.03 -13.61 1.62
CA ALA A 63 8.41 -13.32 2.03
C ALA A 63 9.25 -14.59 2.16
N LYS A 64 8.73 -15.57 2.89
CA LYS A 64 9.38 -16.88 3.06
C LYS A 64 9.58 -17.59 1.73
N HIS A 65 8.60 -17.53 0.83
CA HIS A 65 8.69 -18.16 -0.48
C HIS A 65 9.82 -17.58 -1.34
N TYR A 66 10.04 -16.27 -1.26
CA TYR A 66 11.11 -15.57 -1.98
C TYR A 66 12.44 -15.50 -1.22
N GLY A 67 12.56 -16.16 -0.05
CA GLY A 67 13.79 -16.17 0.74
C GLY A 67 14.13 -14.81 1.37
N ILE A 68 13.15 -13.92 1.52
CA ILE A 68 13.32 -12.64 2.21
C ILE A 68 13.46 -12.91 3.70
N THR A 69 14.60 -12.52 4.25
CA THR A 69 14.95 -12.74 5.66
C THR A 69 14.53 -11.58 6.55
N ASP A 70 14.30 -10.40 5.98
CA ASP A 70 13.84 -9.24 6.72
C ASP A 70 12.41 -9.47 7.23
N PRO A 71 12.06 -8.97 8.42
CA PRO A 71 10.71 -9.11 8.95
C PRO A 71 9.67 -8.43 8.06
N VAL A 72 8.82 -9.24 7.41
CA VAL A 72 7.63 -8.78 6.69
C VAL A 72 6.41 -9.09 7.54
N ARG A 73 5.41 -8.20 7.55
CA ARG A 73 4.14 -8.42 8.25
C ARG A 73 2.98 -8.47 7.26
N ASN A 74 1.99 -9.28 7.59
CA ASN A 74 0.70 -9.19 6.92
C ASN A 74 0.11 -7.78 7.08
N CYS A 75 -0.53 -7.29 6.01
CA CYS A 75 -1.03 -5.93 5.93
C CYS A 75 -2.54 -5.92 6.20
N VAL A 76 -2.98 -4.99 7.04
CA VAL A 76 -4.40 -4.71 7.27
C VAL A 76 -4.62 -3.23 6.96
N PRO A 77 -5.23 -2.91 5.80
CA PRO A 77 -5.61 -1.54 5.50
C PRO A 77 -6.60 -0.98 6.53
N ASP A 78 -6.48 0.31 6.85
CA ASP A 78 -7.46 1.03 7.66
C ASP A 78 -8.78 1.23 6.89
N ARG A 79 -8.67 1.34 5.56
CA ARG A 79 -9.80 1.46 4.65
C ARG A 79 -9.52 0.68 3.36
N PHE A 80 -10.42 -0.24 2.99
CA PHE A 80 -10.46 -0.80 1.64
C PHE A 80 -11.14 0.20 0.68
N LEU A 81 -10.82 0.08 -0.61
CA LEU A 81 -11.38 0.94 -1.65
C LEU A 81 -12.31 0.15 -2.58
N SER A 82 -13.31 0.83 -3.11
CA SER A 82 -14.22 0.33 -4.14
C SER A 82 -14.07 1.11 -5.44
N GLU A 83 -14.54 0.53 -6.55
CA GLU A 83 -14.66 1.29 -7.80
C GLU A 83 -15.54 2.53 -7.61
N GLY A 84 -15.09 3.67 -8.14
CA GLY A 84 -15.77 4.96 -8.01
C GLY A 84 -15.49 5.69 -6.70
N ASP A 85 -14.76 5.10 -5.76
CA ASP A 85 -14.20 5.83 -4.62
C ASP A 85 -13.22 6.91 -5.12
N SER A 86 -12.94 7.87 -4.24
CA SER A 86 -11.85 8.81 -4.44
C SER A 86 -10.94 8.89 -3.22
N VAL A 87 -9.67 9.20 -3.51
CA VAL A 87 -8.65 9.55 -2.53
C VAL A 87 -7.95 10.84 -3.00
N SER A 88 -7.44 11.63 -2.07
CA SER A 88 -6.90 12.96 -2.41
C SER A 88 -5.74 13.37 -1.51
N PHE A 89 -4.91 14.28 -2.03
CA PHE A 89 -3.94 15.04 -1.25
C PHE A 89 -3.82 16.46 -1.84
N GLY A 90 -3.80 17.46 -0.96
CA GLY A 90 -3.81 18.86 -1.39
C GLY A 90 -5.00 19.18 -2.29
N GLN A 91 -4.73 19.63 -3.52
CA GLN A 91 -5.76 19.94 -4.53
C GLN A 91 -5.97 18.80 -5.55
N HIS A 92 -5.24 17.69 -5.41
CA HIS A 92 -5.32 16.57 -6.33
C HIS A 92 -6.32 15.54 -5.81
N ALA A 93 -7.27 15.15 -6.66
CA ALA A 93 -8.23 14.09 -6.40
C ALA A 93 -8.06 12.98 -7.44
N PHE A 94 -8.00 11.74 -6.97
CA PHE A 94 -7.79 10.56 -7.80
C PHE A 94 -9.04 9.69 -7.75
N GLU A 95 -9.57 9.34 -8.92
CA GLU A 95 -10.59 8.32 -9.07
C GLU A 95 -9.97 6.94 -8.85
N VAL A 96 -10.67 6.08 -8.10
CA VAL A 96 -10.28 4.69 -7.92
C VAL A 96 -10.99 3.82 -8.95
N LEU A 97 -10.21 3.13 -9.78
CA LEU A 97 -10.69 2.15 -10.74
C LEU A 97 -10.36 0.75 -10.22
N HIS A 98 -11.35 -0.17 -10.16
CA HIS A 98 -11.09 -1.56 -9.81
C HIS A 98 -10.65 -2.30 -11.09
N CYS A 99 -9.40 -2.72 -11.13
CA CYS A 99 -8.78 -3.32 -12.32
C CYS A 99 -8.27 -4.74 -12.03
N PRO A 100 -9.17 -5.70 -11.74
CA PRO A 100 -8.77 -7.06 -11.42
C PRO A 100 -8.06 -7.73 -12.61
N GLY A 101 -7.16 -8.67 -12.30
CA GLY A 101 -6.41 -9.43 -13.30
C GLY A 101 -5.11 -9.95 -12.72
N HIS A 102 -4.11 -9.08 -12.62
CA HIS A 102 -2.84 -9.40 -11.94
C HIS A 102 -3.06 -9.79 -10.47
N ALA A 103 -3.97 -9.09 -9.79
CA ALA A 103 -4.47 -9.44 -8.47
C ALA A 103 -6.00 -9.22 -8.43
N PRO A 104 -6.78 -10.00 -7.65
CA PRO A 104 -8.24 -9.90 -7.61
C PRO A 104 -8.77 -8.53 -7.15
N GLY A 105 -8.06 -7.87 -6.26
CA GLY A 105 -8.40 -6.57 -5.68
C GLY A 105 -7.54 -5.42 -6.19
N HIS A 106 -6.85 -5.58 -7.33
CA HIS A 106 -5.98 -4.53 -7.85
C HIS A 106 -6.78 -3.26 -8.16
N VAL A 107 -6.31 -2.12 -7.68
CA VAL A 107 -6.86 -0.79 -7.99
C VAL A 107 -5.86 0.12 -8.68
N VAL A 108 -6.36 1.09 -9.44
CA VAL A 108 -5.58 2.16 -10.05
C VAL A 108 -6.08 3.50 -9.52
N TYR A 109 -5.14 4.40 -9.24
CA TYR A 109 -5.43 5.80 -8.87
C TYR A 109 -5.26 6.68 -10.11
N TYR A 110 -6.34 7.24 -10.63
CA TYR A 110 -6.35 8.04 -11.85
C TYR A 110 -6.64 9.51 -11.54
N ASN A 111 -5.69 10.39 -11.85
CA ASN A 111 -5.85 11.84 -11.74
C ASN A 111 -6.25 12.39 -13.11
N ARG A 112 -7.38 13.09 -13.18
CA ARG A 112 -7.90 13.68 -14.42
C ARG A 112 -7.27 15.03 -14.74
#